data_AF-A0A837J8Q7-F1
#
_entry.id   AF-A0A837J8Q7-F1
#
_cell.length_a   1.000
_cell.length_b   1.000
_cell.length_c   1.000
_cell.angle_alpha   90.00
_cell.angle_beta   90.00
_cell.angle_gamma   90.00
#
_symmetry.space_group_name_H-M   'P 1'
#
loop_
_entity.id
_entity.type
_entity.pdbx_description
1 polymer ?
#
loop_
_entity_poly.entity_id
_entity_poly.type
_entity_poly.pdbx_seq_one_letter_code
_entity_poly.pdbx_strand_id
1 'polypeptide(L)'
;MANHKSCEKRARQTVVKTERNRFYKTRIKNVTKSVLSAVELADKEKAVEAMKAANQYFHHCVSKGILKKGTASRKVSRLQLKVNAI
;
A
#
# COMPACT_ATOMS: atom_id res chain seq x y z
N MET A 1 -11.44 -29.25 -6.58
CA MET A 1 -12.23 -29.86 -5.49
C MET A 1 -11.29 -30.10 -4.31
N ALA A 2 -11.66 -29.73 -3.09
CA ALA A 2 -10.80 -29.93 -1.92
C ALA A 2 -11.00 -31.37 -1.40
N ASN A 3 -10.24 -32.31 -1.93
CA ASN A 3 -10.46 -33.75 -1.69
C ASN A 3 -10.06 -34.23 -0.28
N HIS A 4 -9.52 -33.35 0.55
CA HIS A 4 -9.07 -33.66 1.91
C HIS A 4 -9.53 -32.55 2.88
N LYS A 5 -9.89 -32.90 4.12
CA LYS A 5 -10.38 -31.96 5.15
C LYS A 5 -9.43 -30.78 5.39
N SER A 6 -8.12 -31.02 5.36
CA SER A 6 -7.11 -29.97 5.49
C SER A 6 -7.14 -28.99 4.31
N CYS A 7 -7.37 -29.47 3.08
CA CYS A 7 -7.48 -28.64 1.89
C CYS A 7 -8.72 -27.75 1.94
N GLU A 8 -9.86 -28.28 2.40
CA GLU A 8 -11.10 -27.51 2.55
C GLU A 8 -10.93 -26.39 3.58
N LYS A 9 -10.29 -26.68 4.72
CA LYS A 9 -9.90 -25.68 5.72
C LYS A 9 -8.99 -24.60 5.13
N ARG A 10 -7.99 -24.98 4.32
CA ARG A 10 -7.11 -24.02 3.65
C ARG A 10 -7.87 -23.14 2.66
N ALA A 11 -8.81 -23.70 1.90
CA ALA A 11 -9.64 -22.95 0.97
C ALA A 11 -10.45 -21.87 1.71
N ARG A 12 -11.11 -22.22 2.82
CA ARG A 12 -11.85 -21.26 3.67
C ARG A 12 -10.95 -20.15 4.22
N GLN A 13 -9.75 -20.49 4.71
CA GLN A 13 -8.77 -19.50 5.19
C GLN A 13 -8.29 -18.56 4.08
N THR A 14 -8.13 -19.06 2.85
CA THR A 14 -7.66 -18.27 1.71
C THR A 14 -8.65 -17.16 1.35
N VAL A 15 -9.96 -17.42 1.39
CA VAL A 15 -10.98 -16.40 1.11
C VAL A 15 -10.83 -15.20 2.04
N VAL A 16 -10.80 -15.44 3.35
CA VAL A 16 -10.66 -14.40 4.38
C VAL A 16 -9.35 -13.61 4.21
N LYS A 17 -8.23 -14.31 3.97
CA LYS A 17 -6.93 -13.66 3.74
C LYS A 17 -6.95 -12.81 2.46
N THR A 18 -7.62 -13.28 1.42
CA THR A 18 -7.71 -12.60 0.12
C THR A 18 -8.50 -11.31 0.23
N GLU A 19 -9.65 -11.33 0.91
CA GLU A 19 -10.46 -10.12 1.16
C GLU A 19 -9.68 -9.08 1.96
N ARG A 20 -9.03 -9.52 3.05
CA ARG A 20 -8.16 -8.64 3.85
C ARG A 20 -7.06 -8.01 3.00
N ASN A 21 -6.37 -8.81 2.18
CA ASN A 21 -5.28 -8.31 1.33
C ASN A 21 -5.80 -7.37 0.24
N ARG A 22 -7.01 -7.61 -0.29
CA ARG A 22 -7.67 -6.73 -1.26
C ARG A 22 -7.88 -5.33 -0.67
N PHE A 23 -8.39 -5.23 0.56
CA PHE A 23 -8.55 -3.95 1.25
C PHE A 23 -7.25 -3.14 1.31
N TYR A 24 -6.17 -3.76 1.80
CA TYR A 24 -4.89 -3.06 1.92
C TYR A 24 -4.29 -2.67 0.57
N LYS A 25 -4.43 -3.52 -0.45
CA LYS A 25 -3.96 -3.23 -1.82
C LYS A 25 -4.68 -2.00 -2.39
N THR A 26 -6.00 -1.92 -2.23
CA THR A 26 -6.79 -0.75 -2.64
C THR A 26 -6.37 0.51 -1.90
N ARG A 27 -6.20 0.42 -0.57
CA ARG A 27 -5.80 1.59 0.23
C ARG A 27 -4.38 2.07 -0.11
N ILE A 28 -3.44 1.16 -0.36
CA ILE A 28 -2.10 1.51 -0.88
C ILE A 28 -2.20 2.27 -2.21
N LYS A 29 -3.06 1.82 -3.13
CA LYS A 29 -3.27 2.47 -4.43
C LYS A 29 -3.83 3.88 -4.24
N ASN A 30 -4.82 4.05 -3.36
CA ASN A 30 -5.45 5.35 -3.09
C ASN A 30 -4.46 6.34 -2.47
N VAL A 31 -3.72 5.93 -1.44
CA VAL A 31 -2.67 6.75 -0.81
C VAL A 31 -1.62 7.19 -1.82
N THR A 32 -1.19 6.28 -2.70
CA THR A 32 -0.25 6.61 -3.78
C THR A 32 -0.86 7.64 -4.74
N LYS A 33 -2.14 7.48 -5.10
CA LYS A 33 -2.85 8.40 -6.00
C LYS A 33 -3.00 9.79 -5.38
N SER A 34 -3.30 9.90 -4.09
CA SER A 34 -3.42 11.20 -3.40
C SER A 34 -2.12 12.01 -3.45
N VAL A 35 -0.97 11.37 -3.28
CA VAL A 35 0.34 12.05 -3.43
C VAL A 35 0.54 12.49 -4.88
N LEU A 36 0.27 11.61 -5.84
CA LEU A 36 0.43 11.93 -7.26
C LEU A 36 -0.50 13.06 -7.72
N SER A 37 -1.75 13.11 -7.24
CA SER A 37 -2.66 14.21 -7.58
C SER A 37 -2.21 15.55 -7.00
N ALA A 38 -1.61 15.56 -5.80
CA ALA A 38 -1.06 16.80 -5.23
C ALA A 38 0.16 17.29 -6.04
N VAL A 39 0.98 16.34 -6.51
CA VAL A 39 2.10 16.59 -7.42
C VAL A 39 1.61 17.15 -8.77
N GLU A 40 0.58 16.56 -9.37
CA GLU A 40 0.01 17.05 -10.64
C GLU A 40 -0.57 18.48 -10.54
N LEU A 41 -1.07 18.87 -9.36
CA LEU A 41 -1.60 20.21 -9.09
C LEU A 41 -0.54 21.24 -8.67
N ALA A 42 0.75 20.86 -8.61
CA ALA A 42 1.86 21.69 -8.15
C ALA A 42 1.68 22.30 -6.73
N ASP A 43 0.88 21.68 -5.87
CA ASP A 43 0.63 22.13 -4.50
C ASP A 43 1.67 21.51 -3.55
N LYS A 44 2.71 22.28 -3.24
CA LYS A 44 3.86 21.82 -2.45
C LYS A 44 3.50 21.44 -1.02
N GLU A 45 2.64 22.22 -0.37
CA GLU A 45 2.24 21.99 1.02
C GLU A 45 1.43 20.70 1.14
N LYS A 46 0.41 20.54 0.28
CA LYS A 46 -0.40 19.32 0.26
C LYS A 46 0.40 18.10 -0.15
N ALA A 47 1.36 18.24 -1.07
CA ALA A 47 2.22 17.13 -1.48
C ALA A 47 3.10 16.63 -0.33
N VAL A 48 3.68 17.54 0.47
CA VAL A 48 4.49 17.18 1.65
C VAL A 48 3.64 16.50 2.73
N GLU A 49 2.45 17.02 3.01
CA GLU A 49 1.54 16.40 3.98
C GLU A 49 1.07 15.01 3.54
N ALA A 50 0.62 14.89 2.29
CA ALA A 50 0.21 13.61 1.71
C ALA A 50 1.36 12.60 1.71
N MET A 51 2.59 13.05 1.46
CA MET A 51 3.78 12.19 1.47
C MET A 51 4.12 11.70 2.89
N LYS A 52 4.00 12.55 3.92
CA LYS A 52 4.17 12.13 5.33
C LYS A 52 3.18 11.02 5.70
N ALA A 53 1.90 11.24 5.39
CA ALA A 53 0.85 10.24 5.63
C ALA A 53 1.10 8.94 4.85
N ALA A 54 1.53 9.05 3.58
CA ALA A 54 1.86 7.91 2.75
C ALA A 54 3.02 7.10 3.33
N ASN A 55 4.09 7.76 3.78
CA ASN A 55 5.25 7.11 4.36
C ASN A 55 4.89 6.29 5.61
N GLN A 56 4.16 6.91 6.55
CA GLN A 56 3.67 6.24 7.75
C GLN A 56 2.82 5.00 7.40
N TYR A 57 1.92 5.15 6.42
CA TYR A 57 1.05 4.05 5.99
C TYR A 57 1.82 2.90 5.33
N PHE A 58 2.87 3.19 4.55
CA PHE A 58 3.73 2.14 3.97
C PHE A 58 4.46 1.34 5.04
N HIS A 59 5.02 2.00 6.06
CA HIS A 59 5.70 1.33 7.15
C HIS A 59 4.73 0.51 8.02
N HIS A 60 3.50 1.00 8.23
CA HIS A 60 2.43 0.21 8.85
C HIS A 60 2.05 -1.04 8.03
N CYS A 61 2.02 -0.94 6.71
CA CYS A 61 1.79 -2.11 5.86
C CYS A 61 2.94 -3.14 5.93
N VAL A 62 4.17 -2.69 6.21
CA VAL A 62 5.32 -3.57 6.42
C VAL A 62 5.21 -4.32 7.75
N SER A 63 4.86 -3.64 8.85
CA SER A 63 4.70 -4.30 10.16
C SER A 63 3.60 -5.37 10.14
N LYS A 64 2.53 -5.14 9.36
CA LYS A 64 1.46 -6.13 9.13
C LYS A 64 1.81 -7.24 8.14
N GLY A 65 3.00 -7.23 7.55
CA GLY A 65 3.46 -8.23 6.58
C GLY A 65 2.76 -8.17 5.21
N ILE A 66 2.04 -7.09 4.90
CA ILE A 66 1.36 -6.90 3.62
C ILE A 66 2.36 -6.49 2.53
N LEU A 67 3.34 -5.65 2.90
CA LEU A 67 4.44 -5.24 2.04
C LEU A 67 5.77 -5.74 2.58
N LYS A 68 6.68 -6.11 1.68
CA LYS A 68 8.09 -6.33 2.03
C LYS A 68 8.79 -4.98 2.15
N LYS A 69 9.78 -4.88 3.06
CA LYS A 69 10.58 -3.67 3.31
C LYS A 69 11.14 -3.05 2.02
N GLY A 70 11.71 -3.86 1.12
CA GLY A 70 12.25 -3.37 -0.16
C GLY A 70 11.18 -2.82 -1.12
N THR A 71 9.93 -3.30 -1.05
CA THR A 71 8.84 -2.76 -1.88
C THR A 71 8.32 -1.45 -1.32
N ALA A 72 8.21 -1.33 0.01
CA ALA A 72 7.88 -0.06 0.66
C ALA A 72 8.94 1.01 0.39
N SER A 73 10.23 0.69 0.61
CA SER A 73 11.35 1.60 0.36
C SER A 73 11.38 2.12 -1.08
N ARG A 74 11.25 1.25 -2.09
CA ARG A 74 11.17 1.66 -3.51
C ARG A 74 10.00 2.60 -3.79
N LYS A 75 8.83 2.37 -3.19
CA LYS A 75 7.65 3.24 -3.36
C LYS A 75 7.87 4.61 -2.74
N VAL A 76 8.38 4.65 -1.51
CA VAL A 76 8.68 5.90 -0.79
C VAL A 76 9.71 6.73 -1.57
N SER A 77 10.82 6.12 -1.98
CA SER A 77 11.86 6.80 -2.76
C SER A 77 11.33 7.41 -4.06
N ARG A 78 10.54 6.65 -4.83
CA ARG A 78 9.95 7.14 -6.09
C ARG A 78 8.95 8.27 -5.89
N LEU A 79 8.15 8.22 -4.84
CA LEU A 79 7.21 9.31 -4.52
C LEU A 79 7.95 10.56 -4.06
N GLN A 80 8.97 10.40 -3.22
CA GLN A 80 9.77 11.52 -2.74
C GLN A 80 10.45 12.26 -3.88
N LEU A 81 11.01 11.54 -4.86
CA LEU A 81 11.62 12.16 -6.04
C LEU A 81 10.63 13.02 -6.83
N LYS A 82 9.37 12.59 -6.93
CA LYS A 82 8.32 13.37 -7.60
C LYS A 82 7.90 14.60 -6.80
N VAL A 83 7.77 14.48 -5.48
CA VAL A 83 7.44 15.61 -4.60
C VAL A 83 8.56 16.64 -4.59
N ASN A 84 9.83 16.20 -4.62
CA ASN A 84 10.98 17.11 -4.66
C ASN A 84 11.16 17.83 -6.00
N ALA A 85 10.55 17.33 -7.08
CA ALA A 85 10.62 17.93 -8.40
C ALA A 85 9.66 19.12 -8.59
N ILE A 86 8.89 19.48 -7.56
CA ILE A 86 7.92 20.58 -7.49
C ILE A 86 8.35 21.53 -6.36
#